data_AF-W2Y1V3-F1
#
_entry.id   AF-W2Y1V3-F1
#
_cell.length_a   1.000
_cell.length_b   1.000
_cell.length_c   1.000
_cell.angle_alpha   90.00
_cell.angle_beta   90.00
_cell.angle_gamma   90.00
#
_symmetry.space_group_name_H-M   'P 1'
#
loop_
_entity.id
_entity.type
_entity.pdbx_description
1 polymer ?
#
loop_
_entity_poly.entity_id
_entity_poly.type
_entity_poly.pdbx_seq_one_letter_code
_entity_poly.pdbx_strand_id
1 'polypeptide(L)'
;MVDVSGDGVPAEEKEETPPSKRVQTMPTLPAPPVFRGSTLTDKQTFMKKYEAYCRQLSALETAFFRPFRMPVGACVEDERRRRIALFDICKPLDDITEEDWINYFWEGRISGEIDFDKVKALMSTKLAMDVQLADADSRVSKLAHEMYQLLEKENMEWMVKKEPKKIVGYLTDALAPDQFRRT
;
A
#
# COMPACT_ATOMS: atom_id res chain seq x y z
N MET A 1 47.76 32.87 -67.88
CA MET A 1 46.70 33.80 -67.45
C MET A 1 45.79 33.02 -66.51
N VAL A 2 45.72 33.48 -65.25
CA VAL A 2 44.77 33.18 -64.14
C VAL A 2 44.59 31.68 -63.78
N ASP A 3 45.25 31.10 -62.78
CA ASP A 3 45.27 31.33 -61.31
C ASP A 3 43.97 30.85 -60.62
N VAL A 4 44.10 29.90 -59.68
CA VAL A 4 43.47 29.91 -58.35
C VAL A 4 43.99 28.70 -57.54
N SER A 5 44.64 29.04 -56.43
CA SER A 5 45.11 28.18 -55.35
C SER A 5 44.09 27.17 -54.84
N GLY A 6 44.54 25.94 -54.61
CA GLY A 6 43.92 24.98 -53.71
C GLY A 6 44.89 24.67 -52.58
N ASP A 7 44.81 25.42 -51.48
CA ASP A 7 45.50 25.08 -50.24
C ASP A 7 44.75 23.93 -49.55
N GLY A 8 45.44 22.81 -49.36
CA GLY A 8 44.94 21.67 -48.60
C GLY A 8 45.02 21.93 -47.10
N VAL A 9 43.88 21.84 -46.41
CA VAL A 9 43.76 21.88 -44.95
C VAL A 9 43.59 20.43 -44.43
N PRO A 10 44.15 20.07 -43.26
CA PRO A 10 44.47 18.69 -42.89
C PRO A 10 43.25 17.86 -42.45
N ALA A 11 43.39 16.53 -42.55
CA ALA A 11 42.47 15.57 -41.96
C ALA A 11 42.45 15.73 -40.43
N GLU A 12 41.30 16.10 -39.89
CA GLU A 12 41.01 16.13 -38.45
C GLU A 12 40.35 14.80 -38.07
N GLU A 13 41.11 13.95 -37.36
CA GLU A 13 40.60 12.72 -36.75
C GLU A 13 39.53 13.08 -35.70
N LYS A 14 38.31 12.60 -35.91
CA LYS A 14 37.25 12.66 -34.91
C LYS A 14 37.54 11.65 -33.81
N GLU A 15 38.01 12.14 -32.67
CA GLU A 15 38.07 11.38 -31.42
C GLU A 15 36.65 11.05 -30.95
N GLU A 16 36.28 9.78 -31.04
CA GLU A 16 34.98 9.25 -30.62
C GLU A 16 34.94 9.18 -29.09
N THR A 17 34.16 10.06 -28.46
CA THR A 17 33.97 10.07 -27.00
C THR A 17 33.20 8.81 -26.56
N PRO A 18 33.71 8.04 -25.58
CA PRO A 18 33.06 6.81 -25.17
C PRO A 18 31.72 7.10 -24.47
N PRO A 19 30.70 6.23 -24.65
CA PRO A 19 29.37 6.47 -24.13
C PRO A 19 29.39 6.56 -22.60
N SER A 20 28.83 7.66 -22.10
CA SER A 20 28.66 7.92 -20.67
C SER A 20 27.98 6.74 -19.98
N LYS A 21 28.74 6.01 -19.15
CA LYS A 21 28.22 4.90 -18.35
C LYS A 21 27.22 5.48 -17.34
N ARG A 22 25.93 5.28 -17.57
CA ARG A 22 24.87 5.56 -16.58
C ARG A 22 25.11 4.67 -15.36
N VAL A 23 25.66 5.25 -14.30
CA VAL A 23 25.74 4.60 -12.99
C VAL A 23 24.35 4.63 -12.38
N GLN A 24 23.68 3.48 -12.35
CA GLN A 24 22.40 3.34 -11.68
C GLN A 24 22.69 3.17 -10.18
N THR A 25 22.37 4.17 -9.36
CA THR A 25 22.48 4.04 -7.91
C THR A 25 21.41 3.07 -7.41
N MET A 26 21.78 2.13 -6.54
CA MET A 26 20.78 1.23 -5.95
C MET A 26 19.82 2.04 -5.07
N PRO A 27 18.49 1.81 -5.18
CA PRO A 27 17.54 2.49 -4.32
C PRO A 27 17.73 2.06 -2.86
N THR A 28 17.68 3.02 -1.94
CA THR A 28 17.71 2.75 -0.49
C THR A 28 16.47 1.95 -0.10
N LEU A 29 16.66 0.78 0.50
CA LEU A 29 15.56 -0.05 0.95
C LEU A 29 14.91 0.52 2.22
N PRO A 30 13.58 0.46 2.33
CA PRO A 30 12.89 0.86 3.56
C PRO A 30 13.26 -0.10 4.71
N ALA A 31 13.35 0.44 5.92
CA ALA A 31 13.58 -0.36 7.11
C ALA A 31 12.29 -1.11 7.50
N PRO A 32 12.39 -2.39 7.94
CA PRO A 32 11.24 -3.10 8.47
C PRO A 32 10.75 -2.43 9.77
N PRO A 33 9.43 -2.35 10.00
CA PRO A 33 8.90 -1.85 11.26
C PRO A 33 9.17 -2.85 12.39
N VAL A 34 9.21 -2.36 13.64
CA VAL A 34 9.37 -3.20 14.83
C VAL A 34 8.15 -3.08 15.74
N PHE A 35 7.54 -4.20 16.11
CA PHE A 35 6.45 -4.27 17.08
C PHE A 35 6.98 -4.32 18.51
N ARG A 36 6.54 -3.36 19.33
CA ARG A 36 6.88 -3.23 20.76
C ARG A 36 5.66 -3.12 21.68
N GLY A 37 4.46 -3.10 21.10
CA GLY A 37 3.21 -2.87 21.81
C GLY A 37 2.64 -4.13 22.47
N SER A 38 1.45 -3.96 23.04
CA SER A 38 0.67 -5.07 23.61
C SER A 38 -0.83 -4.88 23.50
N THR A 39 -1.28 -3.72 23.03
CA THR A 39 -2.70 -3.46 22.84
C THR A 39 -3.14 -3.86 21.44
N LEU A 40 -4.45 -4.01 21.26
CA LEU A 40 -5.07 -4.19 19.96
C LEU A 40 -4.71 -3.03 19.00
N THR A 41 -4.78 -1.80 19.48
CA THR A 41 -4.42 -0.60 18.71
C THR A 41 -2.96 -0.61 18.27
N ASP A 42 -2.06 -1.12 19.11
CA ASP A 42 -0.65 -1.29 18.73
C ASP A 42 -0.50 -2.30 17.60
N LYS A 43 -1.20 -3.45 17.67
CA LYS A 43 -1.21 -4.46 16.61
C LYS A 43 -1.70 -3.85 15.29
N GLN A 44 -2.79 -3.09 15.33
CA GLN A 44 -3.34 -2.40 14.17
C GLN A 44 -2.34 -1.39 13.57
N THR A 45 -1.74 -0.55 14.43
CA THR A 45 -0.75 0.44 14.01
C THR A 45 0.46 -0.23 13.37
N PHE A 46 0.94 -1.33 13.95
CA PHE A 46 2.03 -2.11 13.40
C PHE A 46 1.67 -2.74 12.05
N MET A 47 0.48 -3.33 11.91
CA MET A 47 0.04 -3.91 10.64
C MET A 47 -0.06 -2.86 9.54
N LYS A 48 -0.60 -1.67 9.83
CA LYS A 48 -0.60 -0.55 8.86
C LYS A 48 0.81 -0.17 8.41
N LYS A 49 1.76 -0.07 9.35
CA LYS A 49 3.18 0.19 9.05
C LYS A 49 3.82 -0.92 8.24
N TYR A 50 3.53 -2.17 8.56
CA TYR A 50 4.05 -3.34 7.86
C TYR A 50 3.52 -3.42 6.42
N GLU A 51 2.24 -3.15 6.20
CA GLU A 51 1.67 -3.07 4.84
C GLU A 51 2.28 -1.93 4.03
N ALA A 52 2.48 -0.75 4.63
CA ALA A 52 3.17 0.36 3.97
C ALA A 52 4.61 -0.01 3.58
N TYR A 53 5.35 -0.65 4.48
CA TYR A 53 6.68 -1.20 4.20
C TYR A 53 6.65 -2.18 3.01
N CYS A 54 5.67 -3.08 2.96
CA CYS A 54 5.54 -4.03 1.85
C CYS A 54 5.22 -3.33 0.52
N ARG A 55 4.35 -2.32 0.52
CA ARG A 55 4.05 -1.51 -0.67
C ARG A 55 5.29 -0.79 -1.19
N GLN A 56 6.10 -0.23 -0.27
CA GLN A 56 7.37 0.42 -0.63
C GLN A 56 8.35 -0.59 -1.24
N LEU A 57 8.47 -1.80 -0.70
CA LEU A 57 9.30 -2.84 -1.30
C LEU A 57 8.82 -3.23 -2.70
N SER A 58 7.52 -3.46 -2.87
CA SER A 58 6.95 -3.81 -4.18
C SER A 58 7.16 -2.70 -5.22
N ALA A 59 7.16 -1.42 -4.81
CA ALA A 59 7.44 -0.31 -5.71
C ALA A 59 8.90 -0.26 -6.19
N LEU A 60 9.83 -0.90 -5.47
CA LEU A 60 11.23 -1.03 -5.85
C LEU A 60 11.52 -2.31 -6.66
N GLU A 61 10.54 -3.19 -6.80
CA GLU A 61 10.68 -4.43 -7.57
C GLU A 61 10.79 -4.11 -9.07
N THR A 62 11.80 -4.70 -9.71
CA THR A 62 12.06 -4.60 -11.15
C THR A 62 12.29 -6.00 -11.70
N ALA A 63 12.35 -6.14 -13.03
CA ALA A 63 12.65 -7.42 -13.68
C ALA A 63 13.97 -8.06 -13.20
N PHE A 64 14.91 -7.27 -12.66
CA PHE A 64 16.24 -7.72 -12.25
C PHE A 64 16.48 -7.61 -10.73
N PHE A 65 15.54 -7.04 -9.99
CA PHE A 65 15.70 -6.80 -8.56
C PHE A 65 14.39 -7.00 -7.81
N ARG A 66 14.39 -7.92 -6.86
CA ARG A 66 13.25 -8.19 -5.99
C ARG A 66 13.68 -8.07 -4.53
N PRO A 67 13.28 -6.99 -3.84
CA PRO A 67 13.64 -6.80 -2.44
C PRO A 67 13.16 -7.95 -1.54
N PHE A 68 13.99 -8.35 -0.60
CA PHE A 68 13.59 -9.30 0.44
C PHE A 68 12.57 -8.65 1.39
N ARG A 69 11.43 -9.30 1.59
CA ARG A 69 10.41 -8.89 2.55
C ARG A 69 10.66 -9.57 3.88
N MET A 70 10.90 -8.78 4.93
CA MET A 70 11.06 -9.30 6.28
C MET A 70 9.77 -10.01 6.75
N PRO A 71 9.85 -11.25 7.28
CA PRO A 71 8.72 -11.92 7.91
C PRO A 71 8.18 -11.14 9.10
N VAL A 72 6.87 -11.18 9.34
CA VAL A 72 6.18 -10.52 10.45
C VAL A 72 6.79 -10.93 11.79
N GLY A 73 7.05 -12.23 11.99
CA GLY A 73 7.66 -12.71 13.24
C GLY A 73 9.06 -12.14 13.52
N ALA A 74 9.81 -11.79 12.47
CA ALA A 74 11.13 -11.15 12.59
C ALA A 74 11.04 -9.64 12.86
N CYS A 75 9.87 -9.04 12.65
CA CYS A 75 9.57 -7.65 12.97
C CYS A 75 9.10 -7.47 14.42
N VAL A 76 9.10 -8.52 15.26
CA VAL A 76 8.69 -8.46 16.66
C VAL A 76 9.91 -8.41 17.56
N GLU A 77 9.92 -7.50 18.53
CA GLU A 77 10.99 -7.45 19.54
C GLU A 77 11.07 -8.77 20.33
N ASP A 78 12.30 -9.25 20.58
CA ASP A 78 12.56 -10.59 21.16
C ASP A 78 11.77 -10.88 22.45
N GLU A 79 11.70 -9.93 23.38
CA GLU A 79 10.94 -10.11 24.63
C GLU A 79 9.44 -10.26 24.35
N ARG A 80 8.91 -9.42 23.45
CA ARG A 80 7.51 -9.49 23.02
C ARG A 80 7.23 -10.79 22.29
N ARG A 81 8.13 -11.20 21.40
CA ARG A 81 8.03 -12.43 20.62
C ARG A 81 7.89 -13.65 21.55
N ARG A 82 8.72 -13.75 22.58
CA ARG A 82 8.63 -14.81 23.61
C ARG A 82 7.32 -14.75 24.41
N ARG A 83 6.89 -13.55 24.80
CA ARG A 83 5.65 -13.35 25.55
C ARG A 83 4.41 -13.77 24.73
N ILE A 84 4.36 -13.35 23.47
CA ILE A 84 3.27 -13.68 22.54
C ILE A 84 3.21 -15.18 22.28
N ALA A 85 4.38 -15.81 22.05
CA ALA A 85 4.47 -17.25 21.87
C ALA A 85 3.87 -18.02 23.04
N LEU A 86 4.18 -17.59 24.27
CA LEU A 86 3.76 -18.26 25.50
C LEU A 86 2.28 -18.02 25.86
N PHE A 87 1.82 -16.77 25.80
CA PHE A 87 0.51 -16.39 26.34
C PHE A 87 -0.59 -16.27 25.30
N ASP A 88 -0.26 -15.95 24.05
CA ASP A 88 -1.26 -15.72 23.00
C ASP A 88 -1.32 -16.90 22.03
N ILE A 89 -0.22 -17.19 21.32
CA ILE A 89 -0.18 -18.25 20.30
C ILE A 89 -0.16 -19.64 20.94
N CYS A 90 0.30 -19.75 22.19
CA CYS A 90 0.38 -20.99 22.96
C CYS A 90 1.18 -22.10 22.25
N LYS A 91 2.32 -21.74 21.65
CA LYS A 91 3.23 -22.67 20.97
C LYS A 91 4.69 -22.41 21.38
N PRO A 92 5.55 -23.44 21.38
CA PRO A 92 7.00 -23.24 21.50
C PRO A 92 7.51 -22.32 20.41
N LEU A 93 8.47 -21.45 20.73
CA LEU A 93 8.95 -20.41 19.79
C LEU A 93 9.49 -21.00 18.48
N ASP A 94 10.07 -22.20 18.54
CA ASP A 94 10.65 -22.93 17.40
C ASP A 94 9.57 -23.55 16.48
N ASP A 95 8.35 -23.76 17.00
CA ASP A 95 7.22 -24.34 16.28
C ASP A 95 6.28 -23.27 15.68
N ILE A 96 6.49 -21.99 16.01
CA ILE A 96 5.65 -20.89 15.51
C ILE A 96 6.04 -20.57 14.06
N THR A 97 5.08 -20.78 13.17
CA THR A 97 5.23 -20.48 11.75
C THR A 97 5.00 -19.00 11.45
N GLU A 98 5.39 -18.56 10.25
CA GLU A 98 5.04 -17.21 9.79
C GLU A 98 3.52 -17.02 9.66
N GLU A 99 2.78 -18.09 9.34
CA GLU A 99 1.31 -18.06 9.31
C GLU A 99 0.73 -17.81 10.70
N ASP A 100 1.29 -18.40 11.75
CA ASP A 100 0.88 -18.14 13.13
C ASP A 100 1.10 -16.66 13.52
N TRP A 101 2.23 -16.07 13.12
CA TRP A 101 2.50 -14.64 13.34
C TRP A 101 1.49 -13.76 12.59
N ILE A 102 1.24 -14.09 11.32
CA ILE A 102 0.23 -13.40 10.52
C ILE A 102 -1.12 -13.50 11.22
N ASN A 103 -1.58 -14.70 11.58
CA ASN A 103 -2.87 -14.89 12.26
C ASN A 103 -2.96 -14.07 13.54
N TYR A 104 -1.95 -14.13 14.42
CA TYR A 104 -1.92 -13.37 15.67
C TYR A 104 -2.06 -11.83 15.49
N PHE A 105 -1.37 -11.27 14.49
CA PHE A 105 -1.44 -9.83 14.22
C PHE A 105 -2.71 -9.44 13.45
N TRP A 106 -3.24 -10.35 12.62
CA TRP A 106 -4.44 -10.12 11.83
C TRP A 106 -5.74 -10.34 12.60
N GLU A 107 -5.75 -11.22 13.60
CA GLU A 107 -6.84 -11.36 14.60
C GLU A 107 -7.14 -10.01 15.28
N GLY A 108 -6.11 -9.16 15.45
CA GLY A 108 -6.28 -7.82 16.00
C GLY A 108 -6.74 -6.74 15.01
N ARG A 109 -6.72 -7.03 13.70
CA ARG A 109 -7.12 -6.06 12.67
C ARG A 109 -8.63 -5.86 12.64
N ILE A 110 -9.41 -6.90 12.91
CA ILE A 110 -10.88 -6.88 12.96
C ILE A 110 -11.31 -7.18 14.40
N SER A 111 -11.04 -6.28 15.32
CA SER A 111 -11.50 -6.45 16.70
C SER A 111 -12.30 -5.23 17.11
N GLY A 112 -13.54 -5.53 17.50
CA GLY A 112 -14.70 -4.66 17.61
C GLY A 112 -15.90 -5.44 17.09
N GLU A 113 -17.09 -5.21 17.66
CA GLU A 113 -18.33 -5.68 17.06
C GLU A 113 -18.36 -5.16 15.61
N ILE A 114 -18.46 -6.07 14.63
CA ILE A 114 -18.47 -5.70 13.21
C ILE A 114 -19.81 -5.02 12.95
N ASP A 115 -19.85 -3.74 13.25
CA ASP A 115 -21.06 -2.93 13.13
C ASP A 115 -21.19 -2.45 11.68
N PHE A 116 -21.71 -3.35 10.85
CA PHE A 116 -22.05 -3.04 9.46
C PHE A 116 -23.06 -1.90 9.36
N ASP A 117 -23.90 -1.71 10.38
CA ASP A 117 -24.90 -0.63 10.41
C ASP A 117 -24.22 0.71 10.65
N LYS A 118 -23.21 0.78 11.52
CA LYS A 118 -22.34 1.95 11.68
C LYS A 118 -21.60 2.28 10.39
N VAL A 119 -21.02 1.30 9.70
CA VAL A 119 -20.37 1.55 8.39
C VAL A 119 -21.38 2.02 7.38
N LYS A 120 -22.54 1.38 7.29
CA LYS A 120 -23.62 1.75 6.37
C LYS A 120 -24.09 3.18 6.63
N ALA A 121 -24.34 3.55 7.89
CA ALA A 121 -24.76 4.88 8.29
C ALA A 121 -23.68 5.94 7.98
N LEU A 122 -22.42 5.62 8.22
CA LEU A 122 -21.30 6.50 7.91
C LEU A 122 -21.14 6.71 6.40
N MET A 123 -21.23 5.63 5.61
CA MET A 123 -21.17 5.67 4.15
C MET A 123 -22.36 6.44 3.58
N SER A 124 -23.59 6.15 4.00
CA SER A 124 -24.78 6.82 3.47
C SER A 124 -24.80 8.32 3.76
N THR A 125 -24.19 8.74 4.89
CA THR A 125 -24.15 10.15 5.31
C THR A 125 -23.02 10.93 4.64
N LYS A 126 -21.87 10.30 4.41
CA LYS A 126 -20.65 11.00 3.94
C LYS A 126 -20.28 10.75 2.50
N LEU A 127 -20.73 9.64 1.92
CA LEU A 127 -20.39 9.26 0.56
C LEU A 127 -21.49 9.75 -0.40
N ALA A 128 -21.12 10.63 -1.32
CA ALA A 128 -22.02 11.16 -2.34
C ALA A 128 -21.24 11.48 -3.61
N MET A 129 -21.87 11.26 -4.76
CA MET A 129 -21.26 11.62 -6.03
C MET A 129 -21.16 13.14 -6.19
N ASP A 130 -19.94 13.65 -6.40
CA ASP A 130 -19.72 15.06 -6.69
C ASP A 130 -20.11 15.39 -8.14
N VAL A 131 -21.33 15.86 -8.34
CA VAL A 131 -21.85 16.21 -9.68
C VAL A 131 -21.26 17.51 -10.25
N GLN A 132 -20.49 18.28 -9.48
CA GLN A 132 -19.90 19.54 -9.94
C GLN A 132 -18.65 19.32 -10.80
N LEU A 133 -18.03 18.15 -10.71
CA LEU A 133 -16.93 17.76 -11.58
C LEU A 133 -17.47 17.43 -12.98
N ALA A 134 -16.94 18.11 -14.00
CA ALA A 134 -17.39 17.94 -15.39
C ALA A 134 -17.09 16.54 -15.95
N ASP A 135 -15.95 15.98 -15.57
CA ASP A 135 -15.47 14.69 -16.07
C ASP A 135 -16.03 13.51 -15.27
N ALA A 136 -16.53 12.48 -15.97
CA ALA A 136 -17.14 11.31 -15.34
C ALA A 136 -16.11 10.44 -14.61
N ASP A 137 -14.93 10.26 -15.18
CA ASP A 137 -13.88 9.43 -14.58
C ASP A 137 -13.34 10.07 -13.30
N SER A 138 -13.21 11.39 -13.27
CA SER A 138 -12.83 12.17 -12.10
C SER A 138 -13.85 12.04 -10.97
N ARG A 139 -15.16 12.04 -11.29
CA ARG A 139 -16.23 11.83 -10.32
C ARG A 139 -16.14 10.47 -9.64
N VAL A 140 -16.02 9.42 -10.44
CA VAL A 140 -15.92 8.03 -9.94
C VAL A 140 -14.62 7.84 -9.16
N SER A 141 -13.50 8.38 -9.64
CA SER A 141 -12.20 8.29 -8.96
C SER A 141 -12.24 8.97 -7.59
N LYS A 142 -12.82 10.17 -7.50
CA LYS A 142 -13.01 10.88 -6.23
C LYS A 142 -13.92 10.09 -5.27
N LEU A 143 -15.05 9.60 -5.77
CA LEU A 143 -15.99 8.81 -4.96
C LEU A 143 -15.34 7.55 -4.39
N ALA A 144 -14.61 6.80 -5.23
CA ALA A 144 -13.90 5.61 -4.79
C ALA A 144 -12.84 5.97 -3.73
N HIS A 145 -12.09 7.06 -3.94
CA HIS A 145 -11.09 7.53 -3.00
C HIS A 145 -11.69 7.90 -1.63
N GLU A 146 -12.79 8.65 -1.61
CA GLU A 146 -13.50 9.02 -0.38
C GLU A 146 -14.00 7.78 0.37
N MET A 147 -14.56 6.80 -0.33
CA MET A 147 -14.97 5.54 0.26
C MET A 147 -13.79 4.82 0.93
N TYR A 148 -12.64 4.71 0.27
CA TYR A 148 -11.44 4.10 0.87
C TYR A 148 -10.97 4.85 2.12
N GLN A 149 -10.96 6.19 2.10
CA GLN A 149 -10.61 6.98 3.28
C GLN A 149 -11.56 6.75 4.47
N LEU A 150 -12.86 6.66 4.19
CA LEU A 150 -13.87 6.39 5.22
C LEU A 150 -13.66 5.00 5.84
N LEU A 151 -13.39 3.98 5.03
CA LEU A 151 -13.06 2.64 5.52
C LEU A 151 -11.75 2.60 6.32
N GLU A 152 -10.72 3.31 5.86
CA GLU A 152 -9.42 3.39 6.55
C GLU A 152 -9.54 4.02 7.93
N LYS A 153 -10.37 5.05 8.05
CA LYS A 153 -10.66 5.74 9.32
C LYS A 153 -11.34 4.84 10.34
N GLU A 154 -12.30 4.02 9.89
CA GLU A 154 -13.00 3.06 10.75
C GLU A 154 -12.27 1.70 10.82
N ASN A 155 -11.08 1.57 10.22
CA ASN A 155 -10.31 0.32 10.16
C ASN A 155 -11.08 -0.86 9.51
N MET A 156 -11.95 -0.54 8.55
CA MET A 156 -12.86 -1.44 7.84
C MET A 156 -12.39 -1.76 6.40
N GLU A 157 -11.15 -1.43 6.03
CA GLU A 157 -10.60 -1.64 4.68
C GLU A 157 -10.67 -3.10 4.20
N TRP A 158 -10.63 -4.05 5.13
CA TRP A 158 -10.74 -5.47 4.85
C TRP A 158 -12.03 -5.83 4.11
N MET A 159 -13.10 -5.04 4.26
CA MET A 159 -14.38 -5.20 3.57
C MET A 159 -14.23 -5.14 2.05
N VAL A 160 -13.25 -4.43 1.52
CA VAL A 160 -13.00 -4.35 0.07
C VAL A 160 -12.67 -5.73 -0.51
N LYS A 161 -11.92 -6.54 0.25
CA LYS A 161 -11.52 -7.88 -0.18
C LYS A 161 -12.53 -8.96 0.23
N LYS A 162 -13.11 -8.86 1.43
CA LYS A 162 -13.99 -9.91 1.99
C LYS A 162 -15.46 -9.68 1.70
N GLU A 163 -15.89 -8.43 1.59
CA GLU A 163 -17.29 -8.00 1.42
C GLU A 163 -17.48 -7.08 0.20
N PRO A 164 -16.96 -7.44 -1.00
CA PRO A 164 -16.99 -6.55 -2.17
C PRO A 164 -18.42 -6.17 -2.59
N LYS A 165 -19.41 -7.03 -2.33
CA LYS A 165 -20.83 -6.76 -2.62
C LYS A 165 -21.38 -5.59 -1.79
N LYS A 166 -21.03 -5.50 -0.51
CA LYS A 166 -21.45 -4.39 0.37
C LYS A 166 -20.80 -3.08 -0.08
N ILE A 167 -19.52 -3.14 -0.43
CA ILE A 167 -18.76 -1.99 -0.97
C ILE A 167 -19.39 -1.45 -2.25
N VAL A 168 -19.71 -2.32 -3.21
CA VAL A 168 -20.43 -1.92 -4.44
C VAL A 168 -21.81 -1.36 -4.13
N GLY A 169 -22.51 -1.92 -3.12
CA GLY A 169 -23.77 -1.38 -2.61
C GLY A 169 -23.62 0.07 -2.16
N TYR A 170 -22.64 0.37 -1.29
CA TYR A 170 -22.40 1.73 -0.81
C TYR A 170 -22.06 2.72 -1.94
N LEU A 171 -21.26 2.29 -2.93
CA LEU A 171 -20.98 3.12 -4.10
C LEU A 171 -22.25 3.38 -4.91
N THR A 172 -23.06 2.35 -5.15
CA THR A 172 -24.32 2.48 -5.89
C THR A 172 -25.30 3.41 -5.18
N ASP A 173 -25.42 3.31 -3.86
CA ASP A 173 -26.26 4.19 -3.06
C ASP A 173 -25.79 5.65 -3.11
N ALA A 174 -24.47 5.87 -3.18
CA ALA A 174 -23.88 7.21 -3.32
C ALA A 174 -24.11 7.84 -4.71
N LEU A 175 -24.39 7.03 -5.74
CA LEU A 175 -24.77 7.49 -7.08
C LEU A 175 -26.25 7.88 -7.16
N ALA A 176 -27.11 7.28 -6.34
CA ALA A 176 -28.53 7.55 -6.34
C ALA A 176 -28.81 8.92 -5.68
N PRO A 177 -29.59 9.81 -6.33
CA PRO A 177 -30.19 10.96 -5.65
C PRO A 177 -30.99 10.45 -4.44
N ASP A 178 -31.09 11.25 -3.37
CA ASP A 178 -31.73 10.81 -2.11
C ASP A 178 -33.13 10.20 -2.31
N GLN A 179 -33.85 10.63 -3.35
CA GLN A 179 -35.18 10.15 -3.73
C GLN A 179 -35.22 8.71 -4.27
N PHE A 180 -34.09 8.16 -4.71
CA PHE A 180 -33.99 6.85 -5.35
C PHE A 180 -33.22 5.82 -4.53
N ARG A 181 -32.74 6.18 -3.33
CA ARG A 181 -32.10 5.24 -2.42
C ARG A 181 -33.17 4.29 -1.84
N ARG A 182 -32.89 2.98 -1.86
CA ARG A 182 -33.83 1.95 -1.33
C ARG A 182 -33.96 2.11 0.19
N THR A 183 -35.18 2.36 0.67
CA THR A 183 -35.57 2.28 2.09
C THR A 183 -35.57 0.86 2.62
#